data_AF-A0A9P6S3H7-F1
#
_entry.id   AF-A0A9P6S3H7-F1
#
_cell.length_a   1.000
_cell.length_b   1.000
_cell.length_c   1.000
_cell.angle_alpha   90.00
_cell.angle_beta   90.00
_cell.angle_gamma   90.00
#
_symmetry.space_group_name_H-M   'P 1'
#
loop_
_entity.id
_entity.type
_entity.pdbx_description
1 polymer ?
#
loop_
_entity_poly.entity_id
_entity_poly.type
_entity_poly.pdbx_seq_one_letter_code
_entity_poly.pdbx_strand_id
1 'polypeptide(L)'
;MSAEEADTELTEEEAVAVEKFQWCQRQHHGVYDQLARLTRLKHLDLGYESRYPLTYISRWTYERDGQEYVEYSDGKTFDTLELSLESGLDRLGVLKNLEMFGFECLNHRIGKKELDWMAKNWPRLKLMYGLDKEKLTMIEHDQERAVLKAYFQQSRLDVVHGSMFEDARRT
;
A
#
# COMPACT_ATOMS: atom_id res chain seq x y z
N MET A 1 27.35 -31.45 -18.52
CA MET A 1 26.26 -31.96 -17.68
C MET A 1 25.10 -31.01 -17.87
N SER A 2 24.21 -31.35 -18.80
CA SER A 2 23.02 -30.55 -19.11
C SER A 2 21.95 -30.91 -18.09
N ALA A 3 21.46 -29.92 -17.34
CA ALA A 3 20.28 -30.10 -16.51
C ALA A 3 19.07 -30.20 -17.46
N GLU A 4 18.46 -31.37 -17.54
CA GLU A 4 17.10 -31.51 -18.05
C GLU A 4 16.20 -30.70 -17.11
N GLU A 5 15.77 -29.53 -17.57
CA GLU A 5 14.64 -28.83 -16.97
C GLU A 5 13.42 -29.72 -17.19
N ALA A 6 13.03 -30.44 -16.14
CA ALA A 6 11.80 -31.21 -16.12
C ALA A 6 10.64 -30.23 -16.31
N ASP A 7 10.04 -30.26 -17.50
CA ASP A 7 8.82 -29.55 -17.85
C ASP A 7 7.70 -30.10 -16.95
N THR A 8 7.53 -29.48 -15.80
CA THR A 8 6.56 -29.92 -14.81
C THR A 8 5.22 -29.39 -15.27
N GLU A 9 4.40 -30.26 -15.85
CA GLU A 9 3.03 -29.91 -16.24
C GLU A 9 2.28 -29.36 -15.01
N LEU A 10 1.78 -28.13 -15.14
CA LEU A 10 0.95 -27.50 -14.12
C LEU A 10 -0.34 -28.30 -13.97
N THR A 11 -0.79 -28.46 -12.73
CA THR A 11 -2.14 -28.95 -12.44
C THR A 11 -3.19 -27.97 -12.98
N GLU A 12 -4.44 -28.43 -13.16
CA GLU A 12 -5.55 -27.57 -13.60
C GLU A 12 -5.76 -26.38 -12.65
N GLU A 13 -5.64 -26.60 -11.34
CA GLU A 13 -5.75 -25.54 -10.33
C GLU A 13 -4.64 -24.49 -10.47
N GLU A 14 -3.39 -24.93 -10.66
CA GLU A 14 -2.26 -24.03 -10.89
C GLU A 14 -2.42 -23.25 -12.20
N ALA A 15 -2.89 -23.88 -13.27
CA ALA A 15 -3.15 -23.21 -14.55
C ALA A 15 -4.21 -22.10 -14.40
N VAL A 16 -5.31 -22.38 -13.70
CA VAL A 16 -6.36 -21.39 -13.41
C VAL A 16 -5.83 -20.26 -12.53
N ALA A 17 -5.02 -20.57 -11.51
CA ALA A 17 -4.40 -19.56 -10.66
C ALA A 17 -3.45 -18.64 -11.45
N VAL A 18 -2.65 -19.21 -12.36
CA VAL A 18 -1.76 -18.47 -13.26
C VAL A 18 -2.55 -17.56 -14.19
N GLU A 19 -3.62 -18.04 -14.81
CA GLU A 19 -4.46 -17.22 -15.69
C GLU A 19 -5.08 -16.03 -14.93
N LYS A 20 -5.64 -16.29 -13.74
CA LYS A 20 -6.21 -15.26 -12.87
C LYS A 20 -5.16 -14.22 -12.49
N PHE A 21 -3.97 -14.67 -12.08
CA PHE A 21 -2.86 -13.79 -11.74
C PHE A 21 -2.45 -12.89 -12.91
N GLN A 22 -2.30 -13.46 -14.11
CA GLN A 22 -1.97 -12.69 -15.32
C GLN A 22 -3.05 -11.68 -15.68
N TRP A 23 -4.33 -12.04 -15.49
CA TRP A 23 -5.43 -11.11 -15.70
C TRP A 23 -5.39 -9.93 -14.73
N CYS A 24 -5.17 -10.19 -13.44
CA CYS A 24 -4.98 -9.13 -12.44
C CYS A 24 -3.79 -8.21 -12.79
N GLN A 25 -2.65 -8.79 -13.20
CA GLN A 25 -1.50 -7.98 -13.63
C GLN A 25 -1.82 -7.06 -14.81
N ARG A 26 -2.58 -7.54 -15.81
CA ARG A 26 -3.01 -6.70 -16.95
C ARG A 26 -3.88 -5.54 -16.49
N GLN A 27 -4.76 -5.76 -15.52
CA GLN A 27 -5.59 -4.70 -14.95
C GLN A 27 -4.76 -3.68 -14.18
N HIS A 28 -3.85 -4.13 -13.31
CA HIS A 28 -2.93 -3.25 -12.59
C HIS A 28 -2.11 -2.38 -13.56
N HIS A 29 -1.50 -2.99 -14.57
CA HIS A 29 -0.77 -2.27 -15.61
C HIS A 29 -1.64 -1.25 -16.33
N GLY A 30 -2.87 -1.61 -16.69
CA GLY A 30 -3.81 -0.70 -17.33
C GLY A 30 -4.12 0.52 -16.48
N VAL A 31 -4.37 0.34 -15.17
CA VAL A 31 -4.61 1.44 -14.23
C VAL A 31 -3.36 2.31 -14.08
N TYR A 32 -2.19 1.69 -13.91
CA TYR A 32 -0.93 2.43 -13.79
C TYR A 32 -0.59 3.22 -15.03
N ASP A 33 -0.84 2.69 -16.23
CA ASP A 33 -0.62 3.40 -17.48
C ASP A 33 -1.53 4.62 -17.61
N GLN A 34 -2.77 4.56 -17.11
CA GLN A 34 -3.64 5.75 -17.08
C GLN A 34 -3.14 6.78 -16.07
N LEU A 35 -2.76 6.37 -14.86
CA LEU A 35 -2.23 7.27 -13.83
C LEU A 35 -0.92 7.94 -14.28
N ALA A 36 -0.03 7.19 -14.94
CA ALA A 36 1.25 7.68 -15.44
C ALA A 36 1.11 8.81 -16.48
N ARG A 37 -0.02 8.87 -17.21
CA ARG A 37 -0.31 9.97 -18.16
C ARG A 37 -0.54 11.31 -17.47
N LEU A 38 -0.89 11.30 -16.18
CA LEU A 38 -1.17 12.50 -15.38
C LEU A 38 0.15 13.11 -14.88
N THR A 39 1.09 13.47 -15.75
CA THR A 39 2.44 13.93 -15.39
C THR A 39 2.51 15.22 -14.55
N ARG A 40 1.39 15.96 -14.49
CA ARG A 40 1.21 17.15 -13.64
C ARG A 40 0.51 16.84 -12.31
N LEU A 41 0.17 15.57 -12.06
CA LEU A 41 -0.47 15.14 -10.82
C LEU A 41 0.45 15.44 -9.65
N LYS A 42 -0.13 16.09 -8.65
CA LYS A 42 0.56 16.42 -7.39
C LYS A 42 0.10 15.53 -6.25
N HIS A 43 -1.18 15.19 -6.22
CA HIS A 43 -1.77 14.39 -5.14
C HIS A 43 -2.37 13.14 -5.76
N LEU A 44 -1.94 11.98 -5.27
CA LEU A 44 -2.51 10.69 -5.62
C LEU A 44 -2.93 10.00 -4.33
N ASP A 45 -4.22 9.87 -4.12
CA ASP A 45 -4.79 9.10 -3.02
C ASP A 45 -5.55 7.91 -3.59
N LEU A 46 -5.08 6.72 -3.26
CA LEU A 46 -5.68 5.45 -3.64
C LEU A 46 -6.36 4.79 -2.43
N GLY A 47 -6.11 5.30 -1.23
CA GLY A 47 -6.71 4.78 -0.01
C GLY A 47 -8.17 5.17 0.11
N TYR A 48 -8.84 4.51 1.04
CA TYR A 48 -10.13 4.98 1.53
C TYR A 48 -9.98 5.40 2.98
N GLU A 49 -10.15 6.70 3.22
CA GLU A 49 -10.21 7.26 4.56
C GLU A 49 -11.49 6.75 5.24
N SER A 50 -11.37 5.79 6.15
CA SER A 50 -12.48 5.37 7.00
C SER A 50 -12.74 6.47 8.04
N ARG A 51 -13.47 7.52 7.65
CA ARG A 51 -13.85 8.63 8.53
C ARG A 51 -14.75 8.21 9.70
N TYR A 52 -15.20 6.96 9.71
CA TYR A 52 -16.08 6.41 10.73
C TYR A 52 -15.66 4.98 11.09
N PRO A 53 -14.56 4.81 11.85
CA PRO A 53 -14.24 3.49 12.41
C PRO A 53 -15.39 2.93 13.24
N LEU A 54 -16.18 3.81 13.87
CA LEU A 54 -17.37 3.45 14.65
C LEU A 54 -18.43 2.67 13.85
N THR A 55 -18.52 2.80 12.52
CA THR A 55 -19.47 1.98 11.73
C THR A 55 -19.00 0.53 11.57
N TYR A 56 -17.72 0.25 11.80
CA TYR A 56 -17.12 -1.08 11.64
C TYR A 56 -16.76 -1.77 12.95
N ILE A 57 -16.69 -1.04 14.08
CA ILE A 57 -16.40 -1.61 15.42
C ILE A 57 -17.45 -2.64 15.89
N SER A 58 -18.60 -2.75 15.23
CA SER A 58 -19.73 -3.56 15.71
C SER A 58 -19.59 -5.09 15.55
N ARG A 59 -18.46 -5.63 15.07
CA ARG A 59 -18.42 -7.08 14.77
C ARG A 59 -17.43 -7.95 15.53
N TRP A 60 -16.19 -7.55 15.80
CA TRP A 60 -15.24 -8.46 16.46
C TRP A 60 -14.22 -7.71 17.31
N THR A 61 -14.41 -7.73 18.64
CA THR A 61 -13.38 -7.37 19.61
C THR A 61 -12.80 -8.64 20.23
N TYR A 62 -11.53 -8.58 20.64
CA TYR A 62 -10.87 -9.63 21.40
C TYR A 62 -10.11 -9.01 22.58
N GLU A 63 -9.96 -9.77 23.66
CA GLU A 63 -9.20 -9.32 24.83
C GLU A 63 -7.77 -9.86 24.78
N ARG A 64 -6.79 -9.00 25.07
CA ARG A 64 -5.39 -9.38 25.27
C ARG A 64 -4.80 -8.56 26.41
N ASP A 65 -4.23 -9.24 27.40
CA ASP A 65 -3.64 -8.59 28.59
C ASP A 65 -4.59 -7.64 29.34
N GLY A 66 -5.89 -7.97 29.39
CA GLY A 66 -6.92 -7.15 30.05
C GLY A 66 -7.30 -5.87 29.29
N GLN A 67 -6.87 -5.73 28.04
CA GLN A 67 -7.27 -4.65 27.13
C GLN A 67 -8.09 -5.21 25.97
N GLU A 68 -9.15 -4.50 25.61
CA GLU A 68 -9.99 -4.84 24.46
C GLU A 68 -9.39 -4.25 23.18
N TYR A 69 -9.23 -5.10 22.18
CA TYR A 69 -8.76 -4.76 20.84
C TYR A 69 -9.83 -5.09 19.82
N VAL A 70 -9.86 -4.33 18.73
CA VAL A 70 -10.67 -4.59 17.54
C VAL A 70 -9.79 -5.38 16.58
N GLU A 71 -10.28 -6.52 16.12
CA GLU A 71 -9.61 -7.25 15.05
C GLU A 71 -9.76 -6.46 13.75
N TYR A 72 -8.68 -5.78 13.35
CA TYR A 72 -8.65 -4.94 12.15
C TYR A 72 -8.21 -5.69 10.88
N SER A 73 -8.05 -7.02 10.97
CA SER A 73 -7.69 -7.85 9.81
C SER A 73 -8.75 -7.76 8.69
N ASP A 74 -10.03 -7.63 9.07
CA ASP A 74 -11.17 -7.41 8.16
C ASP A 74 -11.26 -5.99 7.56
N GLY A 75 -10.52 -5.02 8.11
CA GLY A 75 -10.55 -3.63 7.65
C GLY A 75 -9.76 -3.37 6.37
N LYS A 76 -8.91 -4.31 5.95
CA LYS A 76 -8.13 -4.20 4.72
C LYS A 76 -9.06 -4.45 3.52
N THR A 77 -9.05 -3.53 2.58
CA THR A 77 -9.77 -3.74 1.31
C THR A 77 -8.96 -4.72 0.46
N PHE A 78 -9.46 -5.95 0.36
CA PHE A 78 -8.95 -6.97 -0.57
C PHE A 78 -9.35 -6.63 -2.01
N ASP A 79 -8.72 -7.29 -2.98
CA ASP A 79 -8.95 -7.05 -4.41
C ASP A 79 -8.75 -5.57 -4.83
N THR A 80 -7.76 -4.93 -4.19
CA THR A 80 -7.33 -3.56 -4.51
C THR A 80 -6.10 -3.54 -5.40
N LEU A 81 -5.78 -2.36 -5.94
CA LEU A 81 -4.57 -2.14 -6.72
C LEU A 81 -3.33 -2.45 -5.86
N GLU A 82 -2.62 -3.52 -6.19
CA GLU A 82 -1.38 -3.91 -5.51
C GLU A 82 -0.29 -2.87 -5.79
N LEU A 83 0.36 -2.32 -4.76
CA LEU A 83 1.38 -1.28 -4.85
C LEU A 83 2.80 -1.87 -4.76
N SER A 84 3.13 -2.83 -5.62
CA SER A 84 4.44 -3.49 -5.70
C SER A 84 5.14 -3.19 -7.02
N LEU A 85 6.47 -3.33 -7.08
CA LEU A 85 7.17 -3.21 -8.36
C LEU A 85 6.77 -4.30 -9.35
N GLU A 86 6.45 -5.49 -8.85
CA GLU A 86 5.98 -6.62 -9.67
C GLU A 86 4.63 -6.35 -10.34
N SER A 87 3.72 -5.63 -9.67
CA SER A 87 2.43 -5.23 -10.24
C SER A 87 2.50 -4.02 -11.18
N GLY A 88 3.66 -3.38 -11.32
CA GLY A 88 3.89 -2.25 -12.21
C GLY A 88 3.85 -0.87 -11.56
N LEU A 89 4.03 -0.77 -10.23
CA LEU A 89 4.20 0.52 -9.55
C LEU A 89 5.27 1.40 -10.21
N ASP A 90 6.31 0.79 -10.77
CA ASP A 90 7.43 1.46 -11.43
C ASP A 90 7.02 2.36 -12.61
N ARG A 91 5.89 2.04 -13.25
CA ARG A 91 5.27 2.86 -14.31
C ARG A 91 4.90 4.26 -13.83
N LEU A 92 4.63 4.44 -12.54
CA LEU A 92 4.36 5.73 -11.93
C LEU A 92 5.63 6.58 -11.73
N GLY A 93 6.80 6.08 -12.12
CA GLY A 93 8.07 6.80 -12.01
C GLY A 93 8.11 8.11 -12.80
N VAL A 94 7.22 8.30 -13.79
CA VAL A 94 7.09 9.53 -14.57
C VAL A 94 6.42 10.68 -13.80
N LEU A 95 5.76 10.40 -12.67
CA LEU A 95 5.05 11.39 -11.83
C LEU A 95 6.02 12.22 -10.99
N LYS A 96 6.95 12.94 -11.63
CA LYS A 96 8.00 13.74 -10.95
C LYS A 96 7.45 14.92 -10.13
N ASN A 97 6.19 15.29 -10.37
CA ASN A 97 5.50 16.35 -9.65
C ASN A 97 4.67 15.87 -8.46
N LEU A 98 4.67 14.56 -8.18
CA LEU A 98 3.92 14.00 -7.06
C LEU A 98 4.48 14.56 -5.74
N GLU A 99 3.62 15.24 -4.99
CA GLU A 99 3.89 15.87 -3.69
C GLU A 99 3.23 15.08 -2.54
N MET A 100 2.11 14.39 -2.80
CA MET A 100 1.34 13.62 -1.81
C MET A 100 0.98 12.24 -2.36
N PHE A 101 1.20 11.19 -1.57
CA PHE A 101 0.80 9.82 -1.91
C PHE A 101 0.09 9.11 -0.74
N GLY A 102 -1.15 8.68 -0.98
CA GLY A 102 -2.01 8.03 0.00
C GLY A 102 -2.43 6.62 -0.41
N PHE A 103 -2.37 5.68 0.52
CA PHE A 103 -2.78 4.28 0.30
C PHE A 103 -3.31 3.61 1.58
N GLU A 104 -3.91 4.39 2.47
CA GLU A 104 -4.49 3.90 3.71
C GLU A 104 -5.63 2.90 3.46
N CYS A 105 -5.78 1.92 4.36
CA CYS A 105 -6.75 0.81 4.27
C CYS A 105 -6.59 -0.12 3.05
N LEU A 106 -5.52 0.00 2.26
CA LEU A 106 -5.22 -0.92 1.16
C LEU A 106 -4.35 -2.09 1.61
N ASN A 107 -4.55 -3.25 0.99
CA ASN A 107 -3.57 -4.33 1.02
C ASN A 107 -2.43 -4.02 0.02
N HIS A 108 -1.61 -3.02 0.35
CA HIS A 108 -0.70 -2.39 -0.60
C HIS A 108 0.51 -3.23 -1.01
N ARG A 109 0.97 -4.20 -0.19
CA ARG A 109 2.20 -4.98 -0.42
C ARG A 109 3.52 -4.20 -0.60
N ILE A 110 3.51 -2.87 -0.42
CA ILE A 110 4.73 -2.05 -0.33
C ILE A 110 5.70 -2.63 0.70
N GLY A 111 6.89 -3.02 0.24
CA GLY A 111 8.03 -3.38 1.08
C GLY A 111 9.17 -2.36 0.95
N LYS A 112 10.35 -2.73 1.46
CA LYS A 112 11.54 -1.86 1.41
C LYS A 112 11.98 -1.51 -0.01
N LYS A 113 11.88 -2.46 -0.96
CA LYS A 113 12.27 -2.26 -2.36
C LYS A 113 11.41 -1.20 -3.04
N GLU A 114 10.10 -1.24 -2.81
CA GLU A 114 9.15 -0.25 -3.29
C GLU A 114 9.46 1.12 -2.70
N LEU A 115 9.73 1.20 -1.41
CA LEU A 115 10.12 2.43 -0.73
C LEU A 115 11.41 3.03 -1.29
N ASP A 116 12.46 2.24 -1.50
CA ASP A 116 13.70 2.70 -2.13
C ASP A 116 13.43 3.26 -3.54
N TRP A 117 12.60 2.56 -4.31
CA TRP A 117 12.19 3.00 -5.62
C TRP A 117 11.41 4.33 -5.57
N MET A 118 10.48 4.48 -4.63
CA MET A 118 9.70 5.72 -4.43
C MET A 118 10.61 6.89 -4.07
N ALA A 119 11.54 6.69 -3.13
CA ALA A 119 12.50 7.71 -2.70
C ALA A 119 13.30 8.26 -3.88
N LYS A 120 13.75 7.36 -4.78
CA LYS A 120 14.53 7.70 -5.98
C LYS A 120 13.67 8.38 -7.06
N ASN A 121 12.42 7.95 -7.24
CA ASN A 121 11.63 8.33 -8.40
C ASN A 121 10.70 9.53 -8.18
N TRP A 122 10.29 9.81 -6.95
CA TRP A 122 9.40 10.91 -6.58
C TRP A 122 10.14 11.97 -5.75
N PRO A 123 11.00 12.79 -6.38
CA PRO A 123 11.86 13.74 -5.68
C PRO A 123 11.09 14.90 -5.03
N ARG A 124 9.82 15.10 -5.39
CA ARG A 124 8.96 16.15 -4.83
C ARG A 124 7.96 15.64 -3.81
N LEU A 125 7.99 14.34 -3.49
CA LEU A 125 7.12 13.77 -2.46
C LEU A 125 7.42 14.45 -1.13
N LYS A 126 6.39 14.95 -0.46
CA LYS A 126 6.47 15.64 0.84
C LYS A 126 5.58 14.99 1.89
N LEU A 127 4.50 14.35 1.48
CA LEU A 127 3.54 13.73 2.38
C LEU A 127 3.22 12.32 1.90
N MET A 128 3.25 11.36 2.82
CA MET A 128 2.86 9.98 2.56
C MET A 128 2.05 9.42 3.72
N TYR A 129 0.96 8.70 3.43
CA TYR A 129 0.13 8.04 4.44
C TYR A 129 -0.32 6.66 4.00
N GLY A 130 -0.67 5.82 4.98
CA GLY A 130 -0.88 4.38 4.82
C GLY A 130 0.20 3.50 5.47
N LEU A 131 1.28 4.09 5.99
CA LEU A 131 2.26 3.42 6.87
C LEU A 131 2.16 3.85 8.34
N ASP A 132 1.31 4.83 8.63
CA ASP A 132 1.19 5.36 9.99
C ASP A 132 0.47 4.39 10.92
N LYS A 133 0.72 4.57 12.22
CA LYS A 133 -0.08 3.90 13.24
C LYS A 133 -1.50 4.40 13.12
N GLU A 134 -2.44 3.47 12.96
CA GLU A 134 -3.85 3.79 13.12
C GLU A 134 -4.04 4.34 14.53
N LYS A 135 -4.58 5.56 14.63
CA LYS A 135 -4.68 6.30 15.90
C LYS A 135 -5.83 5.83 16.78
N LEU A 136 -6.49 4.75 16.39
CA LEU A 136 -7.58 4.18 17.14
C LEU A 136 -6.97 3.38 18.28
N THR A 137 -7.27 3.79 19.50
CA THR A 137 -6.71 3.23 20.74
C THR A 137 -6.99 1.75 20.92
N MET A 138 -7.90 1.18 20.13
CA MET A 138 -8.30 -0.23 20.20
C MET A 138 -7.81 -1.04 19.00
N ILE A 139 -6.95 -0.50 18.12
CA ILE A 139 -6.42 -1.28 17.01
C ILE A 139 -5.04 -1.84 17.37
N GLU A 140 -4.84 -3.14 17.10
CA GLU A 140 -3.56 -3.78 17.29
C GLU A 140 -2.46 -3.09 16.48
N HIS A 141 -1.31 -2.89 17.12
CA HIS A 141 -0.21 -2.20 16.50
C HIS A 141 0.42 -3.03 15.36
N ASP A 142 0.28 -2.56 14.13
CA ASP A 142 1.00 -3.10 12.98
C ASP A 142 2.50 -2.76 13.07
N GLN A 143 3.29 -3.70 13.60
CA GLN A 143 4.74 -3.56 13.78
C GLN A 143 5.47 -3.48 12.44
N GLU A 144 4.98 -4.15 11.40
CA GLU A 144 5.60 -4.18 10.08
C GLU A 144 5.52 -2.81 9.42
N ARG A 145 4.34 -2.18 9.42
CA ARG A 145 4.17 -0.80 8.95
C ARG A 145 5.05 0.19 9.70
N ALA A 146 5.20 0.04 11.01
CA ALA A 146 6.08 0.89 11.80
C ALA A 146 7.56 0.77 11.38
N VAL A 147 8.02 -0.45 11.09
CA VAL A 147 9.38 -0.71 10.58
C VAL A 147 9.56 -0.09 9.20
N LEU A 148 8.57 -0.23 8.30
CA LEU A 148 8.60 0.36 6.95
C LEU A 148 8.59 1.90 6.99
N LYS A 149 7.78 2.49 7.86
CA LYS A 149 7.79 3.94 8.11
C LYS A 149 9.16 4.40 8.56
N ALA A 150 9.71 3.78 9.60
CA ALA A 150 11.03 4.15 10.13
C ALA A 150 12.12 3.99 9.07
N TYR A 151 12.04 2.93 8.24
CA TYR A 151 12.94 2.71 7.13
C TYR A 151 12.89 3.85 6.10
N PHE A 152 11.69 4.24 5.64
CA PHE A 152 11.56 5.31 4.65
C PHE A 152 12.00 6.67 5.19
N GLN A 153 11.72 6.95 6.46
CA GLN A 153 12.15 8.19 7.11
C GLN A 153 13.68 8.32 7.15
N GLN A 154 14.44 7.22 7.22
CA GLN A 154 15.90 7.26 7.16
C GLN A 154 16.42 7.70 5.78
N SER A 155 15.72 7.36 4.69
CA SER A 155 16.12 7.75 3.33
C SER A 155 15.51 9.07 2.87
N ARG A 156 14.37 9.48 3.45
CA ARG A 156 13.61 10.69 3.09
C ARG A 156 13.11 11.42 4.35
N LEU A 157 14.04 12.06 5.06
CA LEU A 157 13.73 12.89 6.25
C LEU A 157 12.80 14.07 5.94
N ASP A 158 12.71 14.47 4.67
CA ASP A 158 11.85 15.54 4.17
C ASP A 158 10.39 15.10 3.96
N VAL A 159 10.10 13.79 3.98
CA VAL A 159 8.73 13.27 3.82
C VAL A 159 8.06 13.13 5.18
N VAL A 160 6.95 13.86 5.34
CA VAL A 160 6.06 13.75 6.49
C VAL A 160 5.19 12.51 6.33
N HIS A 161 5.05 11.76 7.42
CA HIS A 161 4.07 10.69 7.56
C HIS A 161 3.01 11.14 8.55
N GLY A 162 1.78 11.35 8.08
CA GLY A 162 0.67 11.77 8.91
C GLY A 162 -0.67 11.58 8.20
N SER A 163 -1.77 11.74 8.94
CA SER A 163 -3.12 11.70 8.35
C SER A 163 -3.42 13.03 7.65
N MET A 164 -4.18 13.00 6.55
CA MET A 164 -4.59 14.17 5.77
C MET A 164 -5.20 15.30 6.63
N PHE A 165 -5.78 14.97 7.79
CA PHE A 165 -6.48 15.92 8.66
C PHE A 165 -5.62 16.64 9.70
N GLU A 166 -4.37 16.25 9.89
CA GLU A 166 -3.50 16.96 10.84
C GLU A 166 -3.02 18.30 10.30
N ASP A 167 -2.83 18.39 8.98
CA ASP A 167 -2.42 19.62 8.32
C ASP A 167 -3.59 20.58 8.04
N ALA A 168 -4.81 20.08 7.89
CA ALA A 168 -6.01 20.93 7.73
C ALA A 168 -6.30 21.82 8.95
N ARG A 169 -5.66 21.57 10.10
CA ARG A 169 -5.74 22.44 11.29
C ARG A 169 -4.60 23.46 11.36
N ARG A 170 -3.69 23.49 10.39
CA ARG A 170 -2.50 24.38 10.35
C ARG A 170 -2.58 25.47 9.27
N THR A 171 -3.63 25.48 8.45
CA THR A 171 -3.97 26.52 7.46
C THR A 171 -5.18 27.31 7.92
#